data_AF-A0A920IYN3-F1
#
_entry.id   AF-A0A920IYN3-F1
#
_cell.length_a   1.000
_cell.length_b   1.000
_cell.length_c   1.000
_cell.angle_alpha   90.00
_cell.angle_beta   90.00
_cell.angle_gamma   90.00
#
_symmetry.space_group_name_H-M   'P 1'
#
loop_
_entity.id
_entity.type
_entity.pdbx_description
1 polymer ?
#
loop_
_entity_poly.entity_id
_entity_poly.type
_entity_poly.pdbx_seq_one_letter_code
_entity_poly.pdbx_strand_id
1 'polypeptide(L)'
;MIQLISMNEPGLVTRSYHRYIRFNENFSEYKEKIISDDFVQINQENFSYESIESLNALYETLNDTQETKGVSFGIIIKEGNTAKSFIYKNQNSLKNNDYSFLHEKYLKDKINEDLEDKISFETDLNEIMKELSKNENLIVFIMRPIPMKDFIETVKSGEVLPPKVTNFLPKPPAGLVFQDLDGDL
;
A
#
# COMPACT_ATOMS: atom_id res chain seq x y z
N MET A 1 -4.00 -28.78 17.01
CA MET A 1 -4.23 -29.45 15.71
C MET A 1 -3.72 -28.50 14.65
N ILE A 2 -2.69 -28.87 13.88
CA ILE A 2 -2.20 -28.07 12.75
C ILE A 2 -3.00 -28.51 11.54
N GLN A 3 -3.59 -27.56 10.82
CA GLN A 3 -4.29 -27.83 9.57
C GLN A 3 -3.42 -27.31 8.43
N LEU A 4 -3.13 -28.16 7.47
CA LEU A 4 -2.42 -27.77 6.24
C LEU A 4 -3.44 -27.29 5.22
N ILE A 5 -3.13 -26.19 4.55
CA ILE A 5 -3.89 -25.71 3.40
C ILE A 5 -2.93 -25.45 2.25
N SER A 6 -3.38 -25.75 1.03
CA SER A 6 -2.62 -25.42 -0.16
C SER A 6 -2.43 -23.91 -0.27
N MET A 7 -1.23 -23.48 -0.63
CA MET A 7 -0.96 -22.08 -1.00
C MET A 7 -1.77 -21.63 -2.22
N ASN A 8 -2.23 -22.58 -3.05
CA ASN A 8 -2.99 -22.31 -4.27
C ASN A 8 -4.51 -22.31 -4.04
N GLU A 9 -4.97 -22.20 -2.79
CA GLU A 9 -6.41 -22.23 -2.49
C GLU A 9 -7.13 -21.03 -3.14
N PRO A 10 -8.05 -21.26 -4.10
CA PRO A 10 -8.63 -20.20 -4.92
C PRO A 10 -9.55 -19.24 -4.13
N GLY A 11 -10.03 -19.67 -2.95
CA GLY A 11 -10.87 -18.84 -2.08
C GLY A 11 -10.10 -17.85 -1.21
N LEU A 12 -8.76 -17.88 -1.21
CA LEU A 12 -7.93 -17.00 -0.41
C LEU A 12 -7.51 -15.78 -1.24
N VAL A 13 -7.93 -14.60 -0.81
CA VAL A 13 -7.49 -13.34 -1.41
C VAL A 13 -6.82 -12.44 -0.39
N THR A 14 -5.94 -11.57 -0.83
CA THR A 14 -5.36 -10.52 0.00
C THR A 14 -6.11 -9.21 -0.20
N ARG A 15 -6.37 -8.49 0.88
CA ARG A 15 -6.86 -7.11 0.85
C ARG A 15 -5.71 -6.13 1.06
N SER A 16 -5.93 -4.91 0.61
CA SER A 16 -4.98 -3.81 0.73
C SER A 16 -4.83 -3.32 2.16
N TYR A 17 -3.62 -2.88 2.50
CA TYR A 17 -3.34 -2.07 3.67
C TYR A 17 -2.83 -0.71 3.21
N HIS A 18 -3.68 0.29 3.28
CA HIS A 18 -3.31 1.69 3.07
C HIS A 18 -2.47 2.18 4.25
N ARG A 19 -1.65 3.19 3.98
CA ARG A 19 -0.74 3.76 4.98
C ARG A 19 -0.94 5.24 5.05
N TYR A 20 -0.82 5.83 6.22
CA TYR A 20 -0.87 7.29 6.34
C TYR A 20 0.06 7.78 7.43
N ILE A 21 0.54 9.01 7.24
CA ILE A 21 1.43 9.70 8.16
C ILE A 21 0.83 11.06 8.46
N ARG A 22 0.59 11.33 9.75
CA ARG A 22 0.16 12.63 10.25
C ARG A 22 1.40 13.48 10.54
N PHE A 23 1.39 14.72 10.08
CA PHE A 23 2.53 15.61 10.26
C PHE A 23 2.17 16.80 11.13
N ASN A 24 2.93 16.97 12.22
CA ASN A 24 2.87 18.17 13.05
C ASN A 24 3.95 19.20 12.65
N GLU A 25 5.04 18.73 12.05
CA GLU A 25 6.22 19.51 11.66
C GLU A 25 6.80 18.96 10.33
N ASN A 26 7.57 19.77 9.62
CA ASN A 26 8.28 19.40 8.38
C ASN A 26 7.40 18.85 7.24
N PHE A 27 6.07 19.02 7.32
CA PHE A 27 5.13 18.55 6.30
C PHE A 27 5.48 19.08 4.90
N SER A 28 5.76 20.38 4.78
CA SER A 28 6.10 21.00 3.50
C SER A 28 7.38 20.41 2.89
N GLU A 29 8.39 20.09 3.69
CA GLU A 29 9.63 19.46 3.20
C GLU A 29 9.35 18.08 2.60
N TYR A 30 8.61 17.23 3.32
CA TYR A 30 8.29 15.88 2.85
C TYR A 30 7.35 15.89 1.65
N LYS A 31 6.38 16.81 1.63
CA LYS A 31 5.50 17.05 0.49
C LYS A 31 6.33 17.35 -0.77
N GLU A 32 7.25 18.31 -0.70
CA GLU A 32 8.08 18.67 -1.85
C GLU A 32 8.98 17.50 -2.32
N LYS A 33 9.59 16.74 -1.39
CA LYS A 33 10.41 15.57 -1.75
C LYS A 33 9.64 14.47 -2.49
N ILE A 34 8.37 14.28 -2.14
CA ILE A 34 7.47 13.32 -2.79
C ILE A 34 7.07 13.82 -4.17
N ILE A 35 6.65 15.09 -4.29
CA ILE A 35 6.18 15.68 -5.55
C ILE A 35 7.33 15.82 -6.55
N SER A 36 8.57 16.03 -6.09
CA SER A 36 9.75 16.14 -6.95
C SER A 36 10.26 14.80 -7.48
N ASP A 37 9.59 13.67 -7.21
CA ASP A 37 10.00 12.37 -7.71
C ASP A 37 9.54 12.15 -9.16
N ASP A 38 10.46 11.77 -10.04
CA ASP A 38 10.21 11.61 -11.48
C ASP A 38 9.12 10.56 -11.80
N PHE A 39 8.85 9.63 -10.88
CA PHE A 39 7.83 8.59 -11.05
C PHE A 39 6.47 8.97 -10.44
N VAL A 40 6.35 10.16 -9.85
CA VAL A 40 5.10 10.68 -9.29
C VAL A 40 4.40 11.55 -10.32
N GLN A 41 3.16 11.19 -10.65
CA GLN A 41 2.33 11.92 -11.60
C GLN A 41 1.06 12.42 -10.92
N ILE A 42 0.66 13.65 -11.22
CA ILE A 42 -0.60 14.22 -10.73
C ILE A 42 -1.77 13.41 -11.29
N ASN A 43 -2.63 12.93 -10.40
CA ASN A 43 -3.89 12.28 -10.75
C ASN A 43 -5.05 13.27 -10.70
N GLN A 44 -5.17 14.03 -9.59
CA GLN A 44 -6.17 15.10 -9.45
C GLN A 44 -5.64 16.27 -8.61
N GLU A 45 -5.74 17.48 -9.14
CA GLU A 45 -5.34 18.74 -8.48
C GLU A 45 -6.29 19.18 -7.35
N ASN A 46 -7.57 18.85 -7.45
CA ASN A 46 -8.58 19.15 -6.43
C ASN A 46 -9.26 17.84 -6.03
N PHE A 47 -8.57 17.04 -5.23
CA PHE A 47 -9.07 15.74 -4.77
C PHE A 47 -10.16 15.94 -3.71
N SER A 48 -11.36 15.42 -3.98
CA SER A 48 -12.48 15.49 -3.04
C SER A 48 -12.37 14.37 -1.99
N TYR A 49 -11.64 14.64 -0.91
CA TYR A 49 -11.42 13.68 0.17
C TYR A 49 -12.66 13.40 1.04
N GLU A 50 -13.76 14.13 0.83
CA GLU A 50 -15.04 13.92 1.53
C GLU A 50 -15.97 12.96 0.77
N SER A 51 -15.61 12.58 -0.46
CA SER A 51 -16.34 11.66 -1.31
C SER A 51 -15.64 10.32 -1.36
N ILE A 52 -16.32 9.27 -0.88
CA ILE A 52 -15.80 7.90 -0.95
C ILE A 52 -15.63 7.44 -2.41
N GLU A 53 -16.43 7.98 -3.33
CA GLU A 53 -16.34 7.72 -4.77
C GLU A 53 -14.99 8.16 -5.33
N SER A 54 -14.42 9.26 -4.83
CA SER A 54 -13.11 9.76 -5.27
C SER A 54 -11.98 8.84 -4.81
N LEU A 55 -12.05 8.33 -3.57
CA LEU A 55 -11.11 7.33 -3.06
C LEU A 55 -11.24 6.00 -3.80
N ASN A 56 -12.47 5.54 -4.05
CA ASN A 56 -12.73 4.33 -4.83
C ASN A 56 -12.21 4.47 -6.26
N ALA A 57 -12.44 5.60 -6.94
CA ALA A 57 -11.94 5.83 -8.29
C ALA A 57 -10.41 5.79 -8.36
N LEU A 58 -9.72 6.37 -7.37
CA LEU A 58 -8.26 6.26 -7.25
C LEU A 58 -7.84 4.80 -7.03
N TYR A 59 -8.50 4.08 -6.13
CA TYR A 59 -8.21 2.68 -5.84
C TYR A 59 -8.42 1.76 -7.06
N GLU A 60 -9.52 1.93 -7.79
CA GLU A 60 -9.80 1.18 -9.02
C GLU A 60 -8.80 1.49 -10.12
N THR A 61 -8.39 2.76 -10.27
CA THR A 61 -7.34 3.15 -11.24
C THR A 61 -6.03 2.41 -11.01
N LEU A 62 -5.69 2.14 -9.74
CA LEU A 62 -4.50 1.38 -9.39
C LEU A 62 -4.66 -0.11 -9.74
N ASN A 63 -5.86 -0.68 -9.57
CA ASN A 63 -6.13 -2.10 -9.82
C ASN A 63 -6.36 -2.44 -11.30
N ASP A 64 -6.88 -1.52 -12.11
CA ASP A 64 -7.21 -1.74 -13.54
C ASP A 64 -5.97 -1.83 -14.44
N THR A 65 -4.76 -1.60 -13.90
CA THR A 65 -3.53 -1.83 -14.66
C THR A 65 -3.29 -3.33 -14.84
N GLN A 66 -3.81 -3.89 -15.94
CA GLN A 66 -3.76 -5.32 -16.31
C GLN A 66 -2.34 -5.91 -16.50
N GLU A 67 -1.28 -5.14 -16.30
CA GLU A 67 0.10 -5.63 -16.23
C GLU A 67 0.85 -4.85 -15.14
N THR A 68 0.89 -5.39 -13.92
CA THR A 68 1.66 -4.80 -12.82
C THR A 68 3.14 -5.16 -12.94
N LYS A 69 3.76 -4.84 -14.08
CA LYS A 69 5.23 -4.80 -14.13
C LYS A 69 5.69 -3.57 -13.37
N GLY A 70 6.46 -3.80 -12.31
CA GLY A 70 7.03 -2.76 -11.46
C GLY A 70 6.10 -2.30 -10.33
N VAL A 71 6.40 -1.15 -9.75
CA VAL A 71 5.76 -0.65 -8.53
C VAL A 71 4.75 0.45 -8.83
N SER A 72 3.56 0.37 -8.22
CA SER A 72 2.53 1.39 -8.33
C SER A 72 1.70 1.56 -7.06
N PHE A 73 1.49 2.81 -6.63
CA PHE A 73 0.61 3.14 -5.50
C PHE A 73 0.06 4.57 -5.63
N GLY A 74 -1.09 4.83 -5.03
CA GLY A 74 -1.69 6.16 -4.97
C GLY A 74 -1.12 6.96 -3.82
N ILE A 75 -1.03 8.27 -3.98
CA ILE A 75 -0.61 9.20 -2.94
C ILE A 75 -1.67 10.28 -2.82
N ILE A 76 -2.18 10.55 -1.62
CA ILE A 76 -3.04 11.69 -1.33
C ILE A 76 -2.27 12.60 -0.37
N ILE A 77 -2.08 13.85 -0.76
CA ILE A 77 -1.48 14.88 0.10
C ILE A 77 -2.58 15.87 0.46
N LYS A 78 -2.93 15.93 1.75
CA LYS A 78 -3.86 16.90 2.33
C LYS A 78 -3.09 17.99 3.08
N GLU A 79 -3.40 19.25 2.75
CA GLU A 79 -2.87 20.46 3.39
C GLU A 79 -4.02 21.41 3.72
N GLY A 80 -4.31 21.56 5.01
CA GLY A 80 -5.46 22.32 5.51
C GLY A 80 -6.78 21.75 4.98
N ASN A 81 -7.50 22.53 4.19
CA ASN A 81 -8.77 22.13 3.56
C ASN A 81 -8.62 21.70 2.09
N THR A 82 -7.40 21.57 1.60
CA THR A 82 -7.13 21.17 0.20
C THR A 82 -6.46 19.81 0.16
N ALA A 83 -6.76 19.03 -0.87
CA ALA A 83 -6.05 17.78 -1.12
C ALA A 83 -5.76 17.60 -2.60
N LYS A 84 -4.63 16.96 -2.87
CA LYS A 84 -4.19 16.53 -4.19
C LYS A 84 -3.98 15.03 -4.18
N SER A 85 -4.28 14.38 -5.29
CA SER A 85 -3.93 12.97 -5.49
C SER A 85 -2.91 12.82 -6.60
N PHE A 86 -2.04 11.83 -6.41
CA PHE A 86 -0.97 11.47 -7.32
C PHE A 86 -0.92 9.95 -7.45
N ILE A 87 -0.25 9.48 -8.49
CA ILE A 87 0.09 8.07 -8.67
C ILE A 87 1.60 7.99 -8.81
N TYR A 88 2.22 7.18 -7.96
CA TYR A 88 3.58 6.72 -8.18
C TYR A 88 3.53 5.52 -9.12
N LYS A 89 4.33 5.52 -10.18
CA LYS A 89 4.44 4.38 -11.09
C LYS A 89 5.86 4.23 -11.65
N ASN A 90 6.53 3.14 -11.29
CA ASN A 90 7.85 2.80 -11.82
C ASN A 90 7.88 1.35 -12.33
N GLN A 91 7.83 1.20 -13.65
CA GLN A 91 7.81 -0.09 -14.34
C GLN A 91 9.16 -0.84 -14.31
N ASN A 92 10.25 -0.13 -14.02
CA ASN A 92 11.61 -0.68 -14.03
C ASN A 92 12.10 -1.08 -12.62
N SER A 93 11.21 -1.05 -11.62
CA SER A 93 11.59 -1.38 -10.24
C SER A 93 11.95 -2.86 -10.11
N LEU A 94 13.15 -3.11 -9.59
CA LEU A 94 13.69 -4.46 -9.30
C LEU A 94 13.11 -5.10 -8.03
N LYS A 95 12.26 -4.39 -7.28
CA LYS A 95 11.70 -4.88 -6.01
C LYS A 95 10.52 -5.82 -6.26
N ASN A 96 10.44 -6.87 -5.46
CA ASN A 96 9.46 -7.96 -5.58
C ASN A 96 7.98 -7.53 -5.42
N ASN A 97 7.67 -6.44 -4.69
CA ASN A 97 6.29 -5.95 -4.55
C ASN A 97 6.20 -4.47 -4.12
N ASP A 98 5.01 -3.89 -4.33
CA ASP A 98 4.66 -2.49 -4.01
C ASP A 98 4.98 -2.10 -2.55
N TYR A 99 4.65 -2.98 -1.60
CA TYR A 99 4.78 -2.72 -0.17
C TYR A 99 6.24 -2.67 0.28
N SER A 100 7.06 -3.60 -0.21
CA SER A 100 8.49 -3.70 0.12
C SER A 100 9.26 -2.55 -0.51
N PHE A 101 8.84 -2.08 -1.69
CA PHE A 101 9.39 -0.86 -2.27
C PHE A 101 8.99 0.36 -1.44
N LEU A 102 7.71 0.51 -1.10
CA LEU A 102 7.23 1.66 -0.35
C LEU A 102 7.93 1.75 1.02
N HIS A 103 7.91 0.67 1.80
CA HIS A 103 8.39 0.68 3.19
C HIS A 103 9.91 0.81 3.29
N GLU A 104 10.64 -0.01 2.54
CA GLU A 104 12.09 -0.16 2.76
C GLU A 104 12.93 0.75 1.86
N LYS A 105 12.32 1.42 0.89
CA LYS A 105 13.04 2.33 -0.01
C LYS A 105 12.38 3.69 -0.10
N TYR A 106 11.16 3.75 -0.63
CA TYR A 106 10.53 5.04 -0.93
C TYR A 106 10.32 5.90 0.32
N LEU A 107 9.74 5.34 1.38
CA LEU A 107 9.53 6.08 2.62
C LEU A 107 10.87 6.46 3.24
N LYS A 108 11.86 5.57 3.30
CA LYS A 108 13.18 5.91 3.84
C LYS A 108 13.87 7.05 3.08
N ASP A 109 13.81 7.02 1.75
CA ASP A 109 14.44 8.01 0.88
C ASP A 109 13.73 9.37 0.96
N LYS A 110 12.39 9.37 1.03
CA LYS A 110 11.58 10.59 0.94
C LYS A 110 11.16 11.16 2.29
N ILE A 111 10.94 10.29 3.27
CA ILE A 111 10.29 10.54 4.55
C ILE A 111 11.10 9.81 5.63
N ASN A 112 12.25 10.39 5.99
CA ASN A 112 13.24 9.98 7.01
C ASN A 112 12.92 8.73 7.89
N GLU A 113 13.90 7.85 8.09
CA GLU A 113 13.80 6.57 8.81
C GLU A 113 13.14 6.65 10.21
N ASP A 114 13.25 7.78 10.90
CA ASP A 114 12.63 7.99 12.24
C ASP A 114 11.08 8.04 12.23
N LEU A 115 10.45 7.90 11.06
CA LEU A 115 8.99 7.96 10.92
C LEU A 115 8.29 6.60 10.88
N GLU A 116 9.02 5.48 11.05
CA GLU A 116 8.41 4.14 11.08
C GLU A 116 7.30 4.03 12.15
N ASP A 117 7.52 4.59 13.33
CA ASP A 117 6.53 4.64 14.43
C ASP A 117 5.33 5.57 14.16
N LYS A 118 5.43 6.44 13.15
CA LYS A 118 4.35 7.36 12.75
C LYS A 118 3.50 6.83 11.61
N ILE A 119 3.90 5.72 10.98
CA ILE A 119 3.12 5.08 9.93
C ILE A 119 1.93 4.37 10.56
N SER A 120 0.73 4.87 10.25
CA SER A 120 -0.52 4.21 10.60
C SER A 120 -1.04 3.40 9.42
N PHE A 121 -1.80 2.34 9.72
CA PHE A 121 -2.27 1.38 8.73
C PHE A 121 -3.80 1.27 8.78
N GLU A 122 -4.44 1.21 7.62
CA GLU A 122 -5.89 1.06 7.51
C GLU A 122 -6.27 0.26 6.25
N THR A 123 -7.33 -0.55 6.35
CA THR A 123 -7.85 -1.40 5.27
C THR A 123 -9.13 -0.85 4.65
N ASP A 124 -9.88 -0.03 5.38
CA ASP A 124 -11.14 0.55 4.92
C ASP A 124 -10.93 1.97 4.39
N LEU A 125 -11.28 2.20 3.13
CA LEU A 125 -11.24 3.53 2.52
C LEU A 125 -12.16 4.54 3.24
N ASN A 126 -13.25 4.10 3.88
CA ASN A 126 -14.10 4.97 4.69
C ASN A 126 -13.37 5.49 5.94
N GLU A 127 -12.52 4.67 6.55
CA GLU A 127 -11.70 5.11 7.68
C GLU A 127 -10.59 6.05 7.21
N ILE A 128 -9.97 5.79 6.05
CA ILE A 128 -9.06 6.76 5.40
C ILE A 128 -9.75 8.09 5.13
N MET A 129 -10.98 8.07 4.61
CA MET A 129 -11.79 9.27 4.37
C MET A 129 -12.00 10.07 5.66
N LYS A 130 -12.33 9.39 6.77
CA LYS A 130 -12.45 10.03 8.10
C LYS A 130 -11.14 10.63 8.56
N GLU A 131 -10.02 9.94 8.35
CA GLU A 131 -8.69 10.44 8.71
C GLU A 131 -8.31 11.67 7.90
N LEU A 132 -8.59 11.66 6.59
CA LEU A 132 -8.46 12.84 5.76
C LEU A 132 -9.32 13.98 6.32
N SER A 133 -10.60 13.78 6.61
CA SER A 133 -11.46 14.86 7.15
C SER A 133 -11.01 15.42 8.50
N LYS A 134 -10.44 14.60 9.39
CA LYS A 134 -10.06 15.00 10.76
C LYS A 134 -8.73 15.74 10.87
N ASN A 135 -7.78 15.47 9.98
CA ASN A 135 -6.41 15.97 10.09
C ASN A 135 -6.15 17.07 9.06
N GLU A 136 -5.40 18.10 9.45
CA GLU A 136 -5.05 19.21 8.56
C GLU A 136 -3.91 18.84 7.60
N ASN A 137 -2.89 18.15 8.10
CA ASN A 137 -1.70 17.77 7.32
C ASN A 137 -1.51 16.25 7.37
N LEU A 138 -1.83 15.60 6.25
CA LEU A 138 -1.84 14.15 6.14
C LEU A 138 -1.33 13.73 4.77
N ILE A 139 -0.44 12.73 4.76
CA ILE A 139 -0.06 12.03 3.53
C ILE A 139 -0.56 10.60 3.64
N VAL A 140 -1.33 10.17 2.65
CA VAL A 140 -1.90 8.82 2.56
C VAL A 140 -1.32 8.11 1.33
N PHE A 141 -0.95 6.86 1.50
CA PHE A 141 -0.52 5.94 0.46
C PHE A 141 -1.62 4.89 0.25
N ILE A 142 -2.31 4.99 -0.88
CA ILE A 142 -3.34 4.03 -1.30
C ILE A 142 -2.64 2.86 -1.98
N MET A 143 -2.57 1.74 -1.27
CA MET A 143 -1.97 0.50 -1.76
C MET A 143 -2.98 -0.36 -2.51
N ARG A 144 -2.48 -1.14 -3.46
CA ARG A 144 -3.18 -2.26 -4.10
C ARG A 144 -3.04 -3.54 -3.28
N PRO A 145 -3.90 -4.54 -3.47
CA PRO A 145 -3.68 -5.83 -2.84
C PRO A 145 -2.44 -6.47 -3.48
N ILE A 146 -1.59 -7.11 -2.68
CA ILE A 146 -0.46 -7.88 -3.22
C ILE A 146 -1.01 -9.10 -3.99
N PRO A 147 -0.66 -9.31 -5.26
CA PRO A 147 -1.10 -10.52 -5.96
C PRO A 147 -0.66 -11.78 -5.19
N MET A 148 -1.52 -12.80 -5.11
CA MET A 148 -1.20 -14.03 -4.37
C MET A 148 0.09 -14.69 -4.89
N LYS A 149 0.33 -14.60 -6.20
CA LYS A 149 1.56 -15.07 -6.84
C LYS A 149 2.79 -14.36 -6.26
N ASP A 150 2.80 -13.03 -6.23
CA ASP A 150 3.92 -12.22 -5.73
C ASP A 150 4.13 -12.45 -4.23
N PHE A 151 3.04 -12.64 -3.47
CA PHE A 151 3.11 -13.04 -2.06
C PHE A 151 3.82 -14.39 -1.90
N ILE A 152 3.41 -15.42 -2.65
CA ILE A 152 4.02 -16.75 -2.60
C ILE A 152 5.49 -16.70 -3.04
N GLU A 153 5.80 -15.98 -4.13
CA GLU A 153 7.17 -15.83 -4.62
C GLU A 153 8.08 -15.16 -3.58
N THR A 154 7.60 -14.11 -2.91
CA THR A 154 8.35 -13.42 -1.85
C THR A 154 8.57 -14.33 -0.63
N VAL A 155 7.57 -15.12 -0.23
CA VAL A 155 7.73 -16.07 0.89
C VAL A 155 8.66 -17.24 0.52
N LYS A 156 8.57 -17.75 -0.70
CA LYS A 156 9.42 -18.85 -1.21
C LYS A 156 10.89 -18.42 -1.35
N SER A 157 11.17 -17.15 -1.61
CA SER A 157 12.56 -16.63 -1.66
C SER A 157 13.21 -16.51 -0.28
N GLY A 158 12.45 -16.67 0.81
CA GLY A 158 12.93 -16.48 2.18
C GLY A 158 13.00 -15.01 2.61
N GLU A 159 12.48 -14.09 1.79
CA GLU A 159 12.37 -12.68 2.15
C GLU A 159 11.27 -12.44 3.18
N VAL A 160 11.48 -11.43 4.04
CA VAL A 160 10.51 -11.01 5.04
C VAL A 160 9.67 -9.87 4.47
N LEU A 161 8.36 -10.05 4.42
CA LEU A 161 7.45 -8.98 4.03
C LEU A 161 7.39 -7.88 5.10
N PRO A 162 7.27 -6.59 4.70
CA PRO A 162 7.03 -5.51 5.63
C PRO A 162 5.79 -5.71 6.52
N PRO A 163 5.65 -4.92 7.59
CA PRO A 163 4.44 -4.92 8.40
C PRO A 163 3.18 -4.67 7.57
N LYS A 164 2.09 -5.38 7.93
CA LYS A 164 0.75 -5.18 7.38
C LYS A 164 0.71 -5.27 5.85
N VAL A 165 1.27 -6.34 5.29
CA VAL A 165 1.12 -6.69 3.87
C VAL A 165 0.02 -7.71 3.66
N THR A 166 -0.12 -8.68 4.57
CA THR A 166 -1.04 -9.81 4.43
C THR A 166 -2.35 -9.58 5.19
N ASN A 167 -3.40 -9.11 4.49
CA ASN A 167 -4.78 -9.15 4.99
C ASN A 167 -5.59 -10.20 4.25
N PHE A 168 -5.55 -11.45 4.70
CA PHE A 168 -6.25 -12.54 4.04
C PHE A 168 -7.76 -12.48 4.29
N LEU A 169 -8.54 -12.70 3.22
CA LEU A 169 -9.99 -12.93 3.27
C LEU A 169 -10.32 -14.28 2.58
N PRO A 170 -11.03 -15.20 3.26
CA PRO A 170 -11.40 -15.13 4.67
C PRO A 170 -10.17 -15.15 5.59
N LYS A 171 -10.31 -14.64 6.83
CA LYS A 171 -9.21 -14.67 7.79
C LYS A 171 -8.84 -16.13 8.09
N PRO A 172 -7.58 -16.55 7.89
CA PRO A 172 -7.17 -17.91 8.17
C PRO A 172 -7.38 -18.23 9.65
N PRO A 173 -8.05 -19.34 9.98
CA PRO A 173 -8.01 -19.93 11.32
C PRO A 173 -6.60 -19.98 11.91
N ALA A 174 -6.48 -19.73 13.22
CA ALA A 174 -5.21 -19.84 13.91
C ALA A 174 -4.68 -21.29 13.84
N GLY A 175 -3.38 -21.45 13.60
CA GLY A 175 -2.75 -22.77 13.44
C GLY A 175 -2.86 -23.38 12.05
N LEU A 176 -3.34 -22.63 11.06
CA LEU A 176 -3.16 -22.96 9.64
C LEU A 176 -1.71 -22.73 9.22
N VAL A 177 -1.19 -23.70 8.50
CA VAL A 177 0.12 -23.62 7.84
C VAL A 177 -0.12 -23.68 6.34
N PHE A 178 0.29 -22.62 5.65
CA PHE A 178 0.36 -22.60 4.20
C PHE A 178 1.58 -23.40 3.77
N GLN A 179 1.38 -24.42 2.93
CA GLN A 179 2.46 -25.26 2.43
C GLN A 179 2.23 -25.57 0.96
N ASP A 180 3.32 -25.65 0.21
CA ASP A 180 3.29 -26.24 -1.12
C ASP A 180 3.12 -27.76 -0.98
N LEU A 181 2.03 -28.29 -1.53
CA LEU A 181 1.71 -29.71 -1.42
C LEU A 181 2.37 -30.54 -2.53
N ASP A 182 2.95 -29.88 -3.54
CA ASP A 182 3.56 -30.51 -4.71
C ASP A 182 5.07 -30.75 -4.53
N GLY A 183 5.53 -30.96 -3.30
CA GLY A 183 6.96 -31.10 -3.01
C GLY A 183 7.65 -32.27 -3.74
N ASP A 184 8.79 -31.99 -4.38
CA ASP A 184 9.80 -33.01 -4.67
C ASP A 184 10.52 -33.38 -3.35
N LEU A 185 10.58 -34.68 -3.06
CA LEU A 185 11.28 -35.27 -1.90
C LEU A 185 12.80 -35.14 -1.98
#